data_AF-A0A3N2MPA6-F1
#
_entry.id   AF-A0A3N2MPA6-F1
#
_cell.length_a   1.000
_cell.length_b   1.000
_cell.length_c   1.000
_cell.angle_alpha   90.00
_cell.angle_beta   90.00
_cell.angle_gamma   90.00
#
_symmetry.space_group_name_H-M   'P 1'
#
loop_
_entity.id
_entity.type
_entity.pdbx_description
1 polymer ?
#
loop_
_entity_poly.entity_id
_entity_poly.type
_entity_poly.pdbx_seq_one_letter_code
_entity_poly.pdbx_strand_id
1 'polypeptide(L)'
;MTDKKITFEQFCDPAFRRAELISTRDGAVWTAFLELNGIINKSQLAQQYFCKSQGWLSQKLHGCTVCDRKREFTEEEYHQLADAFRDIAHRLMRHADEIAAGR
;
A
#
# COMPACT_ATOMS: atom_id res chain seq x y z
N MET A 1 -20.22 16.63 -2.97
CA MET A 1 -18.79 16.62 -3.33
C MET A 1 -18.51 17.90 -4.08
N THR A 2 -17.66 18.76 -3.55
CA THR A 2 -17.41 20.09 -4.09
C THR A 2 -16.63 19.93 -5.39
N ASP A 3 -17.29 20.23 -6.51
CA ASP A 3 -16.76 20.14 -7.88
C ASP A 3 -15.74 21.26 -8.15
N LYS A 4 -14.68 21.32 -7.33
CA LYS A 4 -13.59 22.29 -7.50
C LYS A 4 -12.64 21.75 -8.56
N LYS A 5 -12.75 22.30 -9.77
CA LYS A 5 -11.80 22.05 -10.85
C LYS A 5 -10.41 22.49 -10.40
N ILE A 6 -9.46 21.55 -10.43
CA ILE A 6 -8.04 21.81 -10.20
C ILE A 6 -7.46 22.66 -11.33
N THR A 7 -6.45 23.47 -11.05
CA THR A 7 -5.77 24.23 -12.12
C THR A 7 -4.84 23.33 -12.92
N PHE A 8 -4.43 23.78 -14.11
CA PHE A 8 -3.48 23.05 -14.94
C PHE A 8 -2.11 22.89 -14.24
N GLU A 9 -1.66 23.93 -13.54
CA GLU A 9 -0.41 23.91 -12.77
C GLU A 9 -0.48 22.85 -11.67
N GLN A 10 -1.61 22.78 -10.95
CA GLN A 10 -1.85 21.77 -9.93
C GLN A 10 -1.90 20.36 -10.52
N PHE A 11 -2.51 20.18 -11.69
CA PHE A 11 -2.54 18.90 -12.39
C PHE A 11 -1.13 18.43 -12.80
N CYS A 12 -0.28 19.34 -13.26
CA CYS A 12 1.09 19.03 -13.65
C CYS A 12 2.03 18.80 -12.46
N ASP A 13 1.69 19.28 -11.26
CA ASP A 13 2.49 19.07 -10.04
C ASP A 13 2.37 17.62 -9.53
N PRO A 14 3.47 16.83 -9.52
CA PRO A 14 3.47 15.47 -8.99
C PRO A 14 3.12 15.39 -7.50
N ALA A 15 3.52 16.39 -6.69
CA ALA A 15 3.25 16.39 -5.27
C ALA A 15 1.75 16.60 -4.99
N PHE A 16 1.13 17.52 -5.73
CA PHE A 16 -0.32 17.74 -5.67
C PHE A 16 -1.10 16.49 -6.08
N ARG A 17 -0.76 15.87 -7.21
CA ARG A 17 -1.41 14.62 -7.67
C ARG A 17 -1.28 13.50 -6.64
N ARG A 18 -0.11 13.35 -6.02
CA ARG A 18 0.11 12.37 -4.95
C ARG A 18 -0.77 12.68 -3.75
N ALA A 19 -0.84 13.93 -3.30
CA ALA A 19 -1.66 14.35 -2.17
C ALA A 19 -3.15 14.04 -2.40
N GLU A 20 -3.65 14.28 -3.61
CA GLU A 20 -5.02 13.92 -4.00
C GLU A 20 -5.22 12.40 -4.02
N LEU A 21 -4.25 11.62 -4.54
CA LEU A 21 -4.34 10.16 -4.57
C LEU A 21 -4.35 9.53 -3.17
N ILE A 22 -3.54 10.03 -2.23
CA ILE A 22 -3.52 9.49 -0.86
C ILE A 22 -4.71 9.95 -0.01
N SER A 23 -5.56 10.84 -0.54
CA SER A 23 -6.78 11.29 0.17
C SER A 23 -7.79 10.15 0.33
N THR A 24 -7.74 9.14 -0.53
CA THR A 24 -8.51 7.90 -0.41
C THR A 24 -7.62 6.74 0.04
N ARG A 25 -8.21 5.75 0.72
CA ARG A 25 -7.45 4.61 1.26
C ARG A 25 -6.89 3.71 0.16
N ASP A 26 -7.70 3.46 -0.87
CA ASP A 26 -7.28 2.70 -2.05
C ASP A 26 -6.12 3.39 -2.79
N GLY A 27 -6.20 4.70 -2.98
CA GLY A 27 -5.16 5.48 -3.62
C GLY A 27 -3.88 5.56 -2.77
N ALA A 28 -4.01 5.61 -1.44
CA ALA A 28 -2.87 5.51 -0.52
C ALA A 28 -2.17 4.15 -0.62
N VAL A 29 -2.93 3.05 -0.66
CA VAL A 29 -2.37 1.70 -0.85
C VAL A 29 -1.68 1.57 -2.21
N TRP A 30 -2.33 2.02 -3.28
CA TRP A 30 -1.75 1.98 -4.62
C TRP A 30 -0.44 2.77 -4.69
N THR A 31 -0.45 4.00 -4.16
CA THR A 31 0.73 4.87 -4.09
C THR A 31 1.87 4.21 -3.32
N ALA A 32 1.58 3.59 -2.17
CA ALA A 32 2.59 2.89 -1.38
C ALA A 32 3.25 1.75 -2.16
N PHE A 33 2.49 0.89 -2.83
CA PHE A 33 3.07 -0.21 -3.62
C PHE A 33 3.82 0.26 -4.87
N LEU A 34 3.39 1.38 -5.46
CA LEU A 34 4.08 2.00 -6.59
C LEU A 34 5.44 2.57 -6.15
N GLU A 35 5.46 3.34 -5.05
CA GLU A 35 6.66 3.99 -4.52
C GLU A 35 7.66 2.97 -3.95
N LEU A 36 7.17 1.93 -3.29
CA LEU A 36 8.03 0.84 -2.78
C LEU A 36 8.64 -0.01 -3.90
N ASN A 37 8.16 0.10 -5.15
CA ASN A 37 8.75 -0.49 -6.35
C ASN A 37 9.31 -1.93 -6.18
N GLY A 38 8.52 -2.81 -5.57
CA GLY A 38 8.90 -4.22 -5.39
C GLY A 38 9.87 -4.52 -4.23
N ILE A 39 10.27 -3.53 -3.43
CA ILE A 39 11.05 -3.72 -2.18
C ILE A 39 10.32 -4.70 -1.26
N ILE A 40 8.99 -4.60 -1.16
CA ILE A 40 8.17 -5.52 -0.39
C ILE A 40 7.74 -6.70 -1.26
N ASN A 41 8.13 -7.90 -0.84
CA ASN A 41 7.67 -9.14 -1.46
C ASN A 41 6.17 -9.37 -1.20
N LYS A 42 5.34 -9.19 -2.24
CA LYS A 42 3.88 -9.34 -2.16
C LYS A 42 3.44 -10.74 -1.73
N SER A 43 4.16 -11.79 -2.11
CA SER A 43 3.84 -13.17 -1.72
C SER A 43 4.01 -13.37 -0.22
N GLN A 44 5.12 -12.92 0.34
CA GLN A 44 5.40 -13.04 1.76
C GLN A 44 4.47 -12.15 2.59
N LEU A 45 4.18 -10.94 2.11
CA LEU A 45 3.21 -10.05 2.75
C LEU A 45 1.82 -10.71 2.87
N ALA A 46 1.31 -11.28 1.78
CA ALA A 46 0.01 -11.95 1.77
C ALA A 46 -0.03 -13.19 2.69
N GLN A 47 1.04 -13.98 2.70
CA GLN A 47 1.10 -15.21 3.50
C GLN A 47 1.26 -14.92 5.00
N GLN A 48 2.22 -14.07 5.37
CA GLN A 48 2.57 -13.83 6.78
C GLN A 48 1.52 -12.98 7.49
N TYR A 49 0.98 -11.95 6.82
CA TYR A 49 0.11 -10.98 7.49
C TYR A 49 -1.36 -11.23 7.24
N PHE A 50 -1.76 -11.89 6.14
CA PHE A 50 -3.18 -12.12 5.82
C PHE A 50 -3.57 -13.60 5.78
N CYS A 51 -2.62 -14.53 5.85
CA CYS A 51 -2.84 -15.96 5.63
C CYS A 51 -3.54 -16.23 4.28
N LYS A 52 -3.17 -15.47 3.24
CA LYS A 52 -3.73 -15.56 1.87
C LYS A 52 -2.64 -15.81 0.83
N SER A 53 -3.07 -16.13 -0.38
CA SER A 53 -2.17 -16.29 -1.53
C SER A 53 -1.73 -14.94 -2.09
N GLN A 54 -0.61 -14.92 -2.81
CA GLN A 54 -0.18 -13.73 -3.56
C GLN A 54 -1.23 -13.27 -4.56
N GLY A 55 -1.93 -14.20 -5.21
CA GLY A 55 -3.00 -13.90 -6.17
C GLY A 55 -4.16 -13.14 -5.53
N TRP A 56 -4.53 -13.46 -4.28
CA TRP A 56 -5.53 -12.70 -3.52
C TRP A 56 -5.12 -11.24 -3.33
N LEU A 57 -3.86 -11.00 -2.95
CA LEU A 57 -3.35 -9.64 -2.77
C LEU A 57 -3.28 -8.89 -4.11
N SER A 58 -2.89 -9.57 -5.19
CA SER A 58 -2.89 -8.98 -6.53
C SER A 58 -4.28 -8.56 -6.99
N GLN A 59 -5.31 -9.39 -6.73
CA GLN A 59 -6.70 -9.05 -7.04
C GLN A 59 -7.18 -7.81 -6.29
N LYS A 60 -6.79 -7.70 -5.01
CA LYS A 60 -7.12 -6.55 -4.15
C LYS A 60 -6.44 -5.27 -4.63
N LEU A 61 -5.14 -5.33 -4.96
CA LEU A 61 -4.37 -4.17 -5.40
C LEU A 61 -4.79 -3.63 -6.77
N HIS A 62 -5.20 -4.51 -7.68
CA HIS A 62 -5.59 -4.12 -9.04
C HIS A 62 -7.10 -3.85 -9.17
N GLY A 63 -7.86 -3.97 -8.07
CA GLY A 63 -9.31 -3.78 -8.09
C GLY A 63 -10.03 -4.74 -9.04
N CYS A 64 -9.50 -5.96 -9.24
CA CYS A 64 -10.09 -6.90 -10.18
C CYS A 64 -11.51 -7.30 -9.75
N THR A 65 -12.48 -7.14 -10.65
CA THR A 65 -13.81 -7.70 -10.48
C THR A 65 -13.75 -9.19 -10.77
N VAL A 66 -13.99 -10.03 -9.76
CA VAL A 66 -14.09 -11.49 -9.91
C VAL A 66 -15.46 -11.91 -9.36
N CYS A 67 -16.27 -12.56 -10.20
CA CYS A 67 -17.66 -12.96 -9.88
C CYS A 67 -18.54 -11.78 -9.41
N ASP A 68 -18.61 -10.71 -10.21
CA ASP A 68 -19.46 -9.52 -9.99
C ASP A 68 -19.26 -8.76 -8.67
N ARG A 69 -18.15 -9.00 -7.97
CA ARG A 69 -17.77 -8.24 -6.78
C ARG A 69 -16.43 -7.55 -6.98
N LYS A 70 -16.39 -6.25 -6.73
CA LYS A 70 -15.13 -5.52 -6.58
C LYS A 70 -14.41 -6.07 -5.36
N ARG A 71 -13.20 -6.59 -5.56
CA ARG A 71 -12.32 -7.01 -4.47
C ARG A 71 -11.55 -5.78 -3.99
N GLU A 72 -12.23 -4.90 -3.26
CA GLU A 72 -11.58 -3.84 -2.49
C GLU A 72 -11.19 -4.37 -1.11
N PHE A 73 -10.20 -3.75 -0.47
CA PHE A 73 -9.87 -4.07 0.92
C PHE A 73 -11.03 -3.67 1.84
N THR A 74 -11.30 -4.48 2.87
CA THR A 74 -12.20 -4.08 3.96
C THR A 74 -11.49 -3.12 4.91
N GLU A 75 -12.25 -2.46 5.77
CA GLU A 75 -11.72 -1.57 6.80
C GLU A 75 -10.66 -2.24 7.67
N GLU A 76 -10.94 -3.47 8.11
CA GLU A 76 -10.05 -4.28 8.92
C GLU A 76 -8.79 -4.67 8.14
N GLU A 77 -8.93 -5.02 6.86
CA GLU A 77 -7.79 -5.38 6.02
C GLU A 77 -6.88 -4.17 5.75
N TYR A 78 -7.42 -2.94 5.67
CA TYR A 78 -6.61 -1.72 5.60
C TYR A 78 -5.79 -1.52 6.88
N HIS A 79 -6.42 -1.70 8.05
CA HIS A 79 -5.71 -1.62 9.33
C HIS A 79 -4.61 -2.68 9.42
N GLN A 80 -4.91 -3.92 9.05
CA GLN A 80 -3.96 -5.02 9.03
C GLN A 80 -2.80 -4.77 8.06
N LEU A 81 -3.05 -4.14 6.91
CA LEU A 81 -1.98 -3.74 5.99
C LEU A 81 -1.07 -2.67 6.58
N ALA A 82 -1.65 -1.67 7.25
CA ALA A 82 -0.88 -0.61 7.92
C ALA A 82 -0.01 -1.20 9.05
N ASP A 83 -0.57 -2.12 9.85
CA ASP A 83 0.17 -2.81 10.91
C ASP A 83 1.27 -3.72 10.35
N ALA A 84 1.02 -4.40 9.23
CA ALA A 84 2.04 -5.17 8.53
C ALA A 84 3.23 -4.29 8.10
N PHE A 85 2.99 -3.09 7.57
CA PHE A 85 4.07 -2.16 7.21
C PHE A 85 4.86 -1.68 8.43
N ARG A 86 4.18 -1.40 9.55
CA ARG A 86 4.85 -1.02 10.81
C ARG A 86 5.72 -2.15 11.35
N ASP A 87 5.22 -3.37 11.35
CA ASP A 87 5.97 -4.54 11.79
C ASP A 87 7.21 -4.79 10.91
N ILE A 88 7.06 -4.71 9.59
CA ILE A 88 8.20 -4.82 8.65
C ILE A 88 9.24 -3.74 8.93
N ALA A 89 8.81 -2.49 9.16
CA ALA A 89 9.72 -1.40 9.50
C ALA A 89 10.49 -1.69 10.80
N HIS A 90 9.81 -2.15 11.86
CA HIS A 90 10.48 -2.53 13.11
C HIS A 90 11.47 -3.68 12.92
N ARG A 91 11.12 -4.69 12.12
CA ARG A 91 12.03 -5.80 11.80
C ARG A 91 13.29 -5.31 11.08
N LEU A 92 13.12 -4.41 10.10
CA LEU A 92 14.24 -3.81 9.37
C LEU A 92 15.14 -2.99 10.30
N MET A 93 14.56 -2.15 11.16
CA MET A 93 15.31 -1.36 12.13
C MET A 93 16.11 -2.25 13.10
N ARG A 94 15.45 -3.27 13.67
CA ARG A 94 16.11 -4.22 14.57
C ARG A 94 17.31 -4.89 13.90
N HIS A 95 17.15 -5.38 12.68
CA HIS A 95 18.26 -6.01 11.96
C HIS A 95 19.37 -5.02 11.61
N ALA A 96 19.03 -3.76 11.29
CA ALA A 96 20.03 -2.71 11.08
C ALA A 96 20.86 -2.45 12.34
N ASP A 97 20.22 -2.38 13.51
CA ASP A 97 20.89 -2.19 14.80
C ASP A 97 21.78 -3.40 15.16
N GLU A 98 21.29 -4.63 14.94
CA GLU A 98 22.05 -5.86 15.13
C GLU A 98 23.30 -5.90 14.22
N ILE A 99 23.17 -5.49 12.96
CA ILE A 99 24.29 -5.39 12.00
C ILE A 99 25.28 -4.32 12.44
N ALA A 100 24.82 -3.14 12.88
CA ALA A 100 25.67 -2.04 13.32
C ALA A 100 26.42 -2.36 14.62
N ALA A 101 25.85 -3.19 15.49
CA ALA A 101 26.48 -3.64 16.75
C ALA A 101 27.44 -4.83 16.55
N GLY A 102 27.35 -5.53 15.42
CA GLY A 102 28.27 -6.62 15.06
C GLY A 102 29.68 -6.08 14.82
N ARG A 103 30.67 -6.69 15.50
CA ARG A 103 32.10 -6.39 15.33
C ARG A 103 32.68 -7.05 14.08
#